data_AF-A0A9X7ILR7-F1
#
_entry.id   AF-A0A9X7ILR7-F1
#
_cell.length_a   1.000
_cell.length_b   1.000
_cell.length_c   1.000
_cell.angle_alpha   90.00
_cell.angle_beta   90.00
_cell.angle_gamma   90.00
#
_symmetry.space_group_name_H-M   'P 1'
#
loop_
_entity.id
_entity.type
_entity.pdbx_description
1 polymer ?
#
loop_
_entity_poly.entity_id
_entity_poly.type
_entity_poly.pdbx_seq_one_letter_code
_entity_poly.pdbx_strand_id
1 'polypeptide(L)'
;MPVEAGPPVTGPEGMWGHLMSEPHGPTPNPYHQPPFAPMNQPIPPVGGGPFPPPLLPPGLSGPPPGSPGPNRRKIWTVLATVAVIAVIGVVLTVTLSGRDRHDTAKPAAKTGTSVTGSASSDKSPVPAAKIAGLLPRQEDLAAAVGDPELGVVASGEAMDEVTVVDADCQGISSVASGPVYAGTGWTAIRWQRWYSPPDIDTHDLKHGLLVSVAAFPRAENAQAFYAKQSDKWKRCAGRTLNMTVTNGDNEPRVFWTVTEVTESDELVKTTAISEGGGGWACQDALTIRNNIVAQADVCGNSIPANAAQDILGSITPKVDAAG
;
A
#
# COMPACT_ATOMS: atom_id res chain seq x y z
N MET A 1 48.16 -21.89 64.38
CA MET A 1 49.23 -21.23 63.61
C MET A 1 48.88 -19.75 63.57
N PRO A 2 49.73 -18.85 64.11
CA PRO A 2 49.40 -17.44 64.28
C PRO A 2 49.96 -16.60 63.11
N VAL A 3 49.21 -15.60 62.63
CA VAL A 3 49.74 -14.43 61.91
C VAL A 3 48.70 -13.30 62.10
N GLU A 4 48.86 -12.39 63.07
CA GLU A 4 49.64 -11.14 63.02
C GLU A 4 48.87 -9.97 62.36
N ALA A 5 48.60 -8.94 63.17
CA ALA A 5 47.95 -7.69 62.78
C ALA A 5 49.01 -6.61 62.52
N GLY A 6 48.84 -5.81 61.46
CA GLY A 6 49.64 -4.63 61.13
C GLY A 6 48.74 -3.40 60.84
N PRO A 7 49.30 -2.17 60.93
CA PRO A 7 48.64 -0.98 61.51
C PRO A 7 47.96 -0.03 60.48
N PRO A 8 47.22 1.01 60.93
CA PRO A 8 46.50 1.93 60.05
C PRO A 8 47.40 3.08 59.56
N VAL A 9 47.14 3.58 58.35
CA VAL A 9 47.78 4.79 57.82
C VAL A 9 46.72 5.85 57.54
N THR A 10 47.03 7.05 58.04
CA THR A 10 46.24 8.27 58.18
C THR A 10 46.37 9.22 56.99
N GLY A 11 45.24 9.82 56.58
CA GLY A 11 45.12 11.21 56.05
C GLY A 11 45.58 11.48 54.60
N PRO A 12 45.10 12.57 53.95
CA PRO A 12 44.71 13.83 54.60
C PRO A 12 43.26 14.29 54.34
N GLU A 13 42.81 15.09 55.31
CA GLU A 13 41.62 15.95 55.28
C GLU A 13 41.69 17.02 54.19
N GLY A 14 40.51 17.45 53.72
CA GLY A 14 40.33 18.82 53.26
C GLY A 14 39.36 19.00 52.09
N MET A 15 38.04 18.94 52.36
CA MET A 15 37.15 20.06 52.02
C MET A 15 35.73 19.81 52.54
N TRP A 16 35.37 20.55 53.57
CA TRP A 16 34.00 20.70 54.05
C TRP A 16 33.24 21.65 53.11
N GLY A 17 32.06 21.23 52.65
CA GLY A 17 31.16 22.04 51.84
C GLY A 17 29.77 21.43 51.78
N HIS A 18 28.99 21.68 52.84
CA HIS A 18 27.53 21.66 52.90
C HIS A 18 26.79 20.30 52.73
N LEU A 19 26.62 19.65 53.87
CA LEU A 19 25.42 18.87 54.21
C LEU A 19 24.15 19.71 54.02
N MET A 20 23.26 19.26 53.15
CA MET A 20 21.81 19.43 53.33
C MET A 20 21.20 18.03 53.29
N SER A 21 20.67 17.63 54.45
CA SER A 21 19.95 16.39 54.68
C SER A 21 18.64 16.39 53.89
N GLU A 22 18.47 15.43 52.99
CA GLU A 22 17.15 15.08 52.47
C GLU A 22 16.50 14.01 53.37
N PRO A 23 15.22 14.16 53.72
CA PRO A 23 14.54 13.24 54.62
C PRO A 23 14.28 11.91 53.91
N HIS A 24 14.60 10.80 54.60
CA HIS A 24 14.19 9.46 54.19
C HIS A 24 12.66 9.40 54.04
N GLY A 25 12.20 9.34 52.79
CA GLY A 25 10.80 9.03 52.48
C GLY A 25 10.44 7.64 52.99
N PRO A 26 9.18 7.40 53.42
CA PRO A 26 8.78 6.11 53.97
C PRO A 26 8.92 5.01 52.90
N THR A 27 9.53 3.89 53.28
CA THR A 27 9.61 2.68 52.46
C THR A 27 8.21 2.22 52.04
N PRO A 28 7.94 1.88 50.77
CA PRO A 28 6.62 1.46 50.34
C PRO A 28 6.19 0.18 51.04
N ASN A 29 5.03 0.20 51.69
CA ASN A 29 4.39 -0.97 52.27
C ASN A 29 3.89 -1.89 51.14
N PRO A 30 4.37 -3.14 51.02
CA PRO A 30 4.01 -4.03 49.91
C PRO A 30 2.56 -4.55 49.95
N TYR A 31 1.76 -4.14 50.95
CA TYR A 31 0.36 -4.57 51.12
C TYR A 31 -0.68 -3.45 50.95
N HIS A 32 -0.31 -2.29 50.39
CA HIS A 32 -1.29 -1.23 50.11
C HIS A 32 -1.82 -1.34 48.67
N GLN A 33 -3.03 -1.88 48.49
CA GLN A 33 -3.76 -1.79 47.23
C GLN A 33 -4.53 -0.46 47.18
N PRO A 34 -4.37 0.37 46.13
CA PRO A 34 -5.15 1.59 46.00
C PRO A 34 -6.64 1.25 45.77
N PRO A 35 -7.57 2.05 46.31
CA PRO A 35 -8.99 1.81 46.14
C PRO A 35 -9.39 1.96 44.67
N PHE A 36 -10.13 0.98 44.15
CA PHE A 36 -10.72 1.01 42.82
C PHE A 36 -11.54 2.29 42.61
N ALA A 37 -11.05 3.17 41.75
CA ALA A 37 -11.83 4.30 41.25
C ALA A 37 -12.85 3.79 40.22
N PRO A 38 -14.12 4.24 40.27
CA PRO A 38 -15.15 3.78 39.33
C PRO A 38 -14.83 4.26 37.91
N MET A 39 -14.71 3.31 36.97
CA MET A 39 -14.65 3.54 35.53
C MET A 39 -15.99 4.14 35.04
N ASN A 40 -16.17 5.47 35.11
CA ASN A 40 -17.13 6.23 34.29
C ASN A 40 -17.06 7.75 34.54
N GLN A 41 -15.88 8.34 34.35
CA GLN A 41 -15.74 9.79 34.20
C GLN A 41 -14.92 10.07 32.91
N PRO A 42 -15.44 10.85 31.95
CA PRO A 42 -14.67 11.28 30.79
C PRO A 42 -13.48 12.14 31.24
N ILE A 43 -12.27 11.76 30.83
CA ILE A 43 -11.06 12.53 31.03
C ILE A 43 -11.17 13.80 30.16
N PRO A 44 -11.00 15.02 30.71
CA PRO A 44 -10.97 16.23 29.88
C PRO A 44 -9.74 16.19 28.96
N PRO A 45 -9.84 16.61 27.68
CA PRO A 45 -8.73 16.53 26.75
C PRO A 45 -7.60 17.46 27.19
N VAL A 46 -6.41 16.88 27.37
CA VAL A 46 -5.14 17.62 27.48
C VAL A 46 -4.84 18.23 26.11
N GLY A 47 -4.68 19.55 26.07
CA GLY A 47 -4.47 20.29 24.82
C GLY A 47 -3.08 20.10 24.22
N GLY A 48 -3.03 20.09 22.89
CA GLY A 48 -1.84 20.43 22.11
C GLY A 48 -1.07 19.25 21.51
N GLY A 49 -1.53 18.78 20.34
CA GLY A 49 -0.77 17.91 19.43
C GLY A 49 -1.68 17.44 18.29
N PRO A 50 -1.21 17.34 17.03
CA PRO A 50 -2.01 16.73 15.97
C PRO A 50 -2.25 15.27 16.34
N PHE A 51 -3.51 14.88 16.46
CA PHE A 51 -3.90 13.48 16.54
C PHE A 51 -3.33 12.77 15.30
N PRO A 52 -2.74 11.57 15.40
CA PRO A 52 -2.46 10.79 14.21
C PRO A 52 -3.79 10.55 13.49
N PRO A 53 -3.90 10.84 12.17
CA PRO A 53 -5.14 10.60 11.43
C PRO A 53 -5.48 9.10 11.48
N PRO A 54 -6.74 8.71 11.25
CA PRO A 54 -7.07 7.31 11.01
C PRO A 54 -6.16 6.77 9.90
N LEU A 55 -5.63 5.55 10.09
CA LEU A 55 -4.55 4.97 9.28
C LEU A 55 -4.96 4.85 7.80
N LEU A 56 -4.79 5.91 7.01
CA LEU A 56 -5.09 5.91 5.58
C LEU A 56 -4.20 4.88 4.87
N PRO A 57 -4.71 4.14 3.86
CA PRO A 57 -3.91 3.35 2.94
C PRO A 57 -2.71 4.15 2.41
N PRO A 58 -1.54 3.52 2.13
CA PRO A 58 -0.38 4.21 1.57
C PRO A 58 -0.72 5.04 0.33
N GLY A 59 -1.49 4.49 -0.61
CA GLY A 59 -1.96 5.20 -1.80
C GLY A 59 -3.00 6.31 -1.55
N LEU A 60 -3.56 6.41 -0.34
CA LEU A 60 -4.44 7.52 0.08
C LEU A 60 -3.73 8.54 0.97
N SER A 61 -2.54 8.21 1.47
CA SER A 61 -1.69 9.13 2.21
C SER A 61 -0.82 9.98 1.26
N GLY A 62 -0.39 11.15 1.74
CA GLY A 62 0.65 11.92 1.06
C GLY A 62 2.01 11.17 1.07
N PRO A 63 2.98 11.60 0.25
CA PRO A 63 4.32 11.02 0.27
C PRO A 63 4.96 11.21 1.66
N PRO A 64 5.84 10.28 2.11
CA PRO A 64 6.49 10.40 3.42
C PRO A 64 7.31 11.71 3.52
N PRO A 65 7.40 12.31 4.72
CA PRO A 65 8.20 13.52 4.94
C PRO A 65 9.67 13.27 4.56
N GLY A 66 10.24 14.10 3.68
CA GLY A 66 11.66 14.02 3.31
C GLY A 66 11.97 13.34 1.98
N SER A 67 10.97 12.86 1.22
CA SER A 67 11.19 12.44 -0.17
C SER A 67 11.85 13.57 -0.98
N PRO A 68 13.04 13.36 -1.60
CA PRO A 68 13.76 14.43 -2.28
C PRO A 68 12.93 14.99 -3.44
N GLY A 69 12.40 16.20 -3.30
CA GLY A 69 11.65 16.87 -4.36
C GLY A 69 12.45 16.92 -5.67
N PRO A 70 11.81 16.75 -6.85
CA PRO A 70 12.54 16.71 -8.10
C PRO A 70 13.24 18.05 -8.36
N ASN A 71 14.55 18.00 -8.62
CA ASN A 71 15.32 19.17 -9.00
C ASN A 71 14.82 19.67 -10.36
N ARG A 72 14.07 20.79 -10.39
CA ARG A 72 13.46 21.39 -11.59
C ARG A 72 14.42 21.52 -12.77
N ARG A 73 15.73 21.66 -12.52
CA ARG A 73 16.77 21.68 -13.57
C ARG A 73 16.91 20.36 -14.33
N LYS A 74 16.73 19.21 -13.66
CA LYS A 74 16.85 17.88 -14.30
C LYS A 74 15.62 17.52 -15.15
N ILE A 75 14.43 18.04 -14.81
CA ILE A 75 13.21 17.86 -15.61
C ILE A 75 13.36 18.55 -16.98
N TRP A 76 13.89 19.77 -17.00
CA TRP A 76 14.13 20.51 -18.24
C TRP A 76 15.14 19.83 -19.16
N THR A 77 16.17 19.19 -18.60
CA THR A 77 17.15 18.45 -19.41
C THR A 77 16.58 17.18 -20.03
N VAL A 78 15.69 16.45 -19.32
CA VAL A 78 15.06 15.23 -19.87
C VAL A 78 14.07 15.59 -20.98
N LEU A 79 13.23 16.63 -20.80
CA LEU A 79 12.28 17.08 -21.82
C LEU A 79 12.98 17.58 -23.10
N ALA A 80 14.10 18.30 -22.97
CA ALA A 80 14.88 18.75 -24.12
C ALA A 80 15.49 17.58 -24.92
N THR A 81 15.89 16.50 -24.22
CA THR A 81 16.52 15.34 -24.86
C THR A 81 15.50 14.50 -25.65
N VAL A 82 14.28 14.34 -25.12
CA VAL A 82 13.19 13.61 -25.81
C VAL A 82 12.71 14.36 -27.07
N ALA A 83 12.65 15.70 -27.02
CA ALA A 83 12.25 16.49 -28.18
C ALA A 83 13.26 16.41 -29.34
N VAL A 84 14.57 16.36 -29.05
CA VAL A 84 15.61 16.24 -30.09
C VAL A 84 15.56 14.87 -30.77
N ILE A 85 15.29 13.78 -30.03
CA ILE A 85 15.19 12.42 -30.59
C ILE A 85 13.95 12.28 -31.49
N ALA A 86 12.82 12.88 -31.10
CA ALA A 86 11.60 12.86 -31.92
C ALA A 86 11.75 13.62 -33.25
N VAL A 87 12.47 14.76 -33.25
CA VAL A 87 12.71 15.53 -34.48
C VAL A 87 13.67 14.79 -35.43
N ILE A 88 14.67 14.09 -34.92
CA ILE A 88 15.60 13.29 -35.76
C ILE A 88 14.88 12.08 -36.39
N GLY A 89 13.95 11.44 -35.65
CA GLY A 89 13.17 10.30 -36.16
C GLY A 89 12.19 10.66 -37.29
N VAL A 90 11.63 11.88 -37.27
CA VAL A 90 10.69 12.35 -38.31
C VAL A 90 11.40 12.79 -39.59
N VAL A 91 12.63 13.29 -39.51
CA VAL A 91 13.39 13.72 -40.70
C VAL A 91 13.95 12.51 -41.49
N LEU A 92 14.17 11.36 -40.85
CA LEU A 92 14.68 10.15 -41.50
C LEU A 92 13.61 9.33 -42.24
N THR A 93 12.32 9.51 -41.96
CA THR A 93 11.24 8.74 -42.62
C THR A 93 10.67 9.41 -43.87
N VAL A 94 11.02 10.66 -44.17
CA VAL A 94 10.41 11.45 -45.27
C VAL A 94 11.21 11.42 -46.59
N THR A 95 12.41 10.84 -46.65
CA THR A 95 13.26 10.97 -47.86
C THR A 95 13.43 9.74 -48.74
N LEU A 96 12.80 8.59 -48.45
CA LEU A 96 12.88 7.44 -49.37
C LEU A 96 11.57 6.64 -49.40
N SER A 97 10.67 7.00 -50.32
CA SER A 97 10.06 6.08 -51.30
C SER A 97 8.94 6.80 -52.05
N GLY A 98 9.23 7.18 -53.29
CA GLY A 98 8.22 7.55 -54.26
C GLY A 98 7.61 6.34 -54.96
N ARG A 99 6.48 6.64 -55.64
CA ARG A 99 5.81 5.93 -56.74
C ARG A 99 4.71 4.90 -56.40
N ASP A 100 3.49 5.40 -56.61
CA ASP A 100 2.32 4.83 -57.31
C ASP A 100 2.21 3.31 -57.50
N ARG A 101 1.04 2.78 -57.09
CA ARG A 101 0.12 2.02 -57.97
C ARG A 101 -1.27 1.86 -57.34
N HIS A 102 -2.28 2.24 -58.11
CA HIS A 102 -3.66 1.78 -57.96
C HIS A 102 -3.74 0.29 -58.29
N ASP A 103 -4.53 -0.47 -57.54
CA ASP A 103 -5.39 -1.53 -58.10
C ASP A 103 -6.52 -1.91 -57.11
N THR A 104 -7.71 -2.03 -57.70
CA THR A 104 -9.00 -2.43 -57.12
C THR A 104 -9.06 -3.92 -56.73
N ALA A 105 -9.64 -4.26 -55.57
CA ALA A 105 -10.34 -5.54 -55.36
C ALA A 105 -11.35 -5.53 -54.18
N LYS A 106 -12.64 -5.65 -54.55
CA LYS A 106 -13.76 -6.45 -53.99
C LYS A 106 -13.96 -6.61 -52.45
N PRO A 107 -15.20 -6.41 -51.92
CA PRO A 107 -15.54 -6.69 -50.53
C PRO A 107 -15.77 -8.19 -50.30
N ALA A 108 -15.21 -8.73 -49.21
CA ALA A 108 -15.52 -10.06 -48.72
C ALA A 108 -16.12 -9.96 -47.32
N ALA A 109 -17.41 -10.29 -47.22
CA ALA A 109 -18.10 -10.59 -45.97
C ALA A 109 -17.48 -11.84 -45.32
N LYS A 110 -17.25 -11.79 -44.01
CA LYS A 110 -17.16 -12.98 -43.16
C LYS A 110 -17.84 -12.72 -41.81
N THR A 111 -19.07 -13.23 -41.76
CA THR A 111 -19.62 -14.13 -40.75
C THR A 111 -19.22 -13.87 -39.29
N GLY A 112 -20.22 -13.45 -38.51
CA GLY A 112 -20.17 -13.46 -37.06
C GLY A 112 -19.83 -14.85 -36.53
N THR A 113 -18.96 -14.89 -35.53
CA THR A 113 -18.82 -16.02 -34.62
C THR A 113 -19.02 -15.46 -33.23
N SER A 114 -20.23 -15.65 -32.72
CA SER A 114 -20.53 -15.60 -31.30
C SER A 114 -19.64 -16.66 -30.64
N VAL A 115 -18.63 -16.22 -29.88
CA VAL A 115 -17.89 -17.15 -29.02
C VAL A 115 -18.68 -17.28 -27.73
N THR A 116 -19.35 -18.42 -27.65
CA THR A 116 -19.98 -19.04 -26.50
C THR A 116 -19.08 -18.91 -25.26
N GLY A 117 -19.68 -18.54 -24.13
CA GLY A 117 -18.99 -18.31 -22.86
C GLY A 117 -18.07 -19.46 -22.48
N SER A 118 -16.84 -19.10 -22.10
CA SER A 118 -15.91 -20.01 -21.43
C SER A 118 -16.56 -20.57 -20.18
N ALA A 119 -16.60 -21.89 -20.10
CA ALA A 119 -17.05 -22.64 -18.95
C ALA A 119 -16.30 -22.18 -17.68
N SER A 120 -17.06 -21.78 -16.66
CA SER A 120 -16.56 -21.62 -15.30
C SER A 120 -15.80 -22.88 -14.90
N SER A 121 -14.62 -22.69 -14.31
CA SER A 121 -13.83 -23.77 -13.74
C SER A 121 -14.66 -24.49 -12.68
N ASP A 122 -14.73 -25.83 -12.78
CA ASP A 122 -15.50 -26.78 -11.94
C ASP A 122 -15.04 -26.86 -10.47
N LYS A 123 -14.35 -25.82 -9.97
CA LYS A 123 -13.71 -25.79 -8.66
C LYS A 123 -14.70 -25.32 -7.60
N SER A 124 -14.70 -25.98 -6.45
CA SER A 124 -15.57 -25.54 -5.35
C SER A 124 -15.14 -24.16 -4.86
N PRO A 125 -16.09 -23.27 -4.49
CA PRO A 125 -15.74 -21.98 -3.91
C PRO A 125 -14.90 -22.16 -2.64
N VAL A 126 -13.86 -21.32 -2.50
CA VAL A 126 -13.06 -21.26 -1.28
C VAL A 126 -13.95 -20.83 -0.11
N PRO A 127 -14.02 -21.60 0.98
CA PRO A 127 -14.79 -21.22 2.17
C PRO A 127 -14.22 -19.97 2.85
N ALA A 128 -15.09 -19.11 3.37
CA ALA A 128 -14.70 -17.91 4.12
C ALA A 128 -13.72 -18.20 5.27
N ALA A 129 -13.84 -19.35 5.94
CA ALA A 129 -12.94 -19.73 7.04
C ALA A 129 -11.47 -19.95 6.59
N LYS A 130 -11.21 -20.19 5.30
CA LYS A 130 -9.86 -20.42 4.77
C LYS A 130 -9.16 -19.15 4.28
N ILE A 131 -9.86 -18.01 4.20
CA ILE A 131 -9.33 -16.83 3.49
C ILE A 131 -8.11 -16.23 4.19
N ALA A 132 -8.00 -16.34 5.52
CA ALA A 132 -6.85 -15.85 6.26
C ALA A 132 -5.55 -16.54 5.84
N GLY A 133 -5.62 -17.82 5.48
CA GLY A 133 -4.46 -18.59 5.00
C GLY A 133 -4.02 -18.24 3.57
N LEU A 134 -4.76 -17.37 2.86
CA LEU A 134 -4.42 -16.97 1.49
C LEU A 134 -3.45 -15.78 1.45
N LEU A 135 -3.39 -14.98 2.52
CA LEU A 135 -2.48 -13.83 2.57
C LEU A 135 -1.02 -14.26 2.35
N PRO A 136 -0.21 -13.42 1.68
CA PRO A 136 1.20 -13.71 1.45
C PRO A 136 1.97 -13.80 2.77
N ARG A 137 3.07 -14.56 2.77
CA ARG A 137 3.95 -14.62 3.94
C ARG A 137 4.98 -13.50 3.87
N GLN A 138 5.63 -13.20 4.98
CA GLN A 138 6.65 -12.14 5.05
C GLN A 138 7.75 -12.35 4.01
N GLU A 139 8.22 -13.59 3.85
CA GLU A 139 9.27 -13.93 2.90
C GLU A 139 8.87 -13.62 1.46
N ASP A 140 7.60 -13.83 1.10
CA ASP A 140 7.10 -13.57 -0.25
C ASP A 140 7.03 -12.05 -0.51
N LEU A 141 6.58 -11.27 0.48
CA LEU A 141 6.50 -9.81 0.43
C LEU A 141 7.88 -9.15 0.41
N ALA A 142 8.76 -9.53 1.34
CA ALA A 142 10.12 -9.02 1.46
C ALA A 142 10.93 -9.29 0.19
N ALA A 143 10.80 -10.49 -0.39
CA ALA A 143 11.44 -10.83 -1.66
C ALA A 143 10.92 -9.98 -2.82
N ALA A 144 9.61 -9.74 -2.90
CA ALA A 144 9.00 -8.96 -3.98
C ALA A 144 9.48 -7.51 -4.04
N VAL A 145 9.83 -6.91 -2.90
CA VAL A 145 10.38 -5.54 -2.84
C VAL A 145 11.90 -5.48 -2.62
N GLY A 146 12.54 -6.62 -2.36
CA GLY A 146 13.97 -6.68 -2.06
C GLY A 146 14.36 -6.08 -0.71
N ASP A 147 13.44 -6.07 0.26
CA ASP A 147 13.64 -5.47 1.57
C ASP A 147 13.33 -6.46 2.71
N PRO A 148 14.37 -6.99 3.40
CA PRO A 148 14.18 -7.90 4.53
C PRO A 148 13.72 -7.22 5.82
N GLU A 149 13.77 -5.88 5.92
CA GLU A 149 13.31 -5.13 7.10
C GLU A 149 11.79 -4.96 7.11
N LEU A 150 11.11 -5.35 6.03
CA LEU A 150 9.66 -5.25 5.91
C LEU A 150 8.94 -6.07 6.99
N GLY A 151 8.01 -5.44 7.72
CA GLY A 151 7.22 -6.09 8.76
C GLY A 151 5.78 -5.59 8.83
N VAL A 152 4.89 -6.41 9.39
CA VAL A 152 3.47 -6.07 9.58
C VAL A 152 3.36 -4.92 10.57
N VAL A 153 2.59 -3.91 10.21
CA VAL A 153 2.22 -2.79 11.10
C VAL A 153 0.72 -2.74 11.40
N ALA A 154 -0.12 -3.34 10.55
CA ALA A 154 -1.55 -3.46 10.82
C ALA A 154 -2.17 -4.63 10.04
N SER A 155 -3.33 -5.12 10.49
CA SER A 155 -4.15 -6.11 9.79
C SER A 155 -5.62 -5.95 10.15
N GLY A 156 -6.50 -6.53 9.35
CA GLY A 156 -7.93 -6.45 9.63
C GLY A 156 -8.81 -7.37 8.79
N GLU A 157 -10.08 -7.38 9.18
CA GLU A 157 -11.14 -8.23 8.61
C GLU A 157 -12.38 -7.44 8.16
N ALA A 158 -12.29 -6.10 8.19
CA ALA A 158 -13.34 -5.18 7.78
C ALA A 158 -12.86 -4.31 6.62
N MET A 159 -13.82 -3.78 5.86
CA MET A 159 -13.55 -2.79 4.82
C MET A 159 -13.21 -1.43 5.44
N ASP A 160 -12.41 -0.64 4.74
CA ASP A 160 -12.13 0.76 5.05
C ASP A 160 -13.22 1.66 4.47
N GLU A 161 -13.86 2.48 5.29
CA GLU A 161 -14.96 3.37 4.91
C GLU A 161 -14.50 4.78 4.47
N VAL A 162 -13.21 4.99 4.26
CA VAL A 162 -12.68 6.25 3.69
C VAL A 162 -13.28 6.51 2.31
N THR A 163 -13.69 7.76 2.06
CA THR A 163 -14.16 8.23 0.75
C THR A 163 -13.25 9.32 0.22
N VAL A 164 -13.02 9.35 -1.10
CA VAL A 164 -12.16 10.37 -1.75
C VAL A 164 -12.93 11.19 -2.80
N VAL A 165 -12.33 12.30 -3.24
CA VAL A 165 -12.95 13.19 -4.23
C VAL A 165 -13.21 12.46 -5.56
N ASP A 166 -12.21 11.80 -6.14
CA ASP A 166 -12.36 11.00 -7.36
C ASP A 166 -12.78 9.55 -7.05
N ALA A 167 -13.95 9.40 -6.41
CA ALA A 167 -14.47 8.11 -5.91
C ALA A 167 -14.56 7.00 -6.99
N ASP A 168 -14.78 7.35 -8.26
CA ASP A 168 -14.84 6.37 -9.35
C ASP A 168 -13.50 5.66 -9.62
N CYS A 169 -12.39 6.26 -9.21
CA CYS A 169 -11.04 5.74 -9.36
C CYS A 169 -10.41 5.26 -8.04
N GLN A 170 -11.13 5.38 -6.92
CA GLN A 170 -10.64 5.04 -5.58
C GLN A 170 -10.07 3.61 -5.49
N GLY A 171 -10.66 2.68 -6.25
CA GLY A 171 -10.23 1.28 -6.26
C GLY A 171 -8.79 1.03 -6.71
N ILE A 172 -8.12 1.99 -7.36
CA ILE A 172 -6.70 1.88 -7.72
C ILE A 172 -5.87 1.88 -6.43
N SER A 173 -5.93 2.98 -5.67
CA SER A 173 -5.04 3.24 -4.52
C SER A 173 -5.63 2.87 -3.15
N SER A 174 -6.80 2.21 -3.13
CA SER A 174 -7.47 1.78 -1.89
C SER A 174 -7.77 0.30 -1.95
N VAL A 175 -7.07 -0.45 -1.10
CA VAL A 175 -7.30 -1.87 -0.87
C VAL A 175 -8.39 -2.04 0.19
N ALA A 176 -9.27 -3.05 0.03
CA ALA A 176 -10.38 -3.32 0.95
C ALA A 176 -11.31 -2.10 1.20
N SER A 177 -11.57 -1.28 0.18
CA SER A 177 -12.41 -0.07 0.29
C SER A 177 -13.91 -0.37 0.30
N GLY A 178 -14.60 0.03 1.37
CA GLY A 178 -16.05 -0.05 1.55
C GLY A 178 -16.82 0.57 0.38
N PRO A 179 -16.55 1.83 -0.01
CA PRO A 179 -17.17 2.46 -1.19
C PRO A 179 -16.99 1.67 -2.50
N VAL A 180 -15.85 1.00 -2.68
CA VAL A 180 -15.56 0.21 -3.90
C VAL A 180 -16.30 -1.13 -3.89
N TYR A 181 -16.42 -1.76 -2.71
CA TYR A 181 -17.05 -3.07 -2.52
C TYR A 181 -18.55 -2.99 -2.17
N ALA A 182 -19.09 -1.80 -1.93
CA ALA A 182 -20.50 -1.60 -1.60
C ALA A 182 -21.44 -2.21 -2.66
N GLY A 183 -22.39 -3.03 -2.19
CA GLY A 183 -23.40 -3.67 -3.06
C GLY A 183 -22.87 -4.76 -4.00
N THR A 184 -21.60 -5.17 -3.86
CA THR A 184 -20.99 -6.20 -4.75
C THR A 184 -21.29 -7.64 -4.30
N GLY A 185 -21.77 -7.81 -3.06
CA GLY A 185 -22.10 -9.12 -2.50
C GLY A 185 -20.89 -9.94 -2.02
N TRP A 186 -19.75 -9.29 -1.75
CA TRP A 186 -18.63 -9.91 -1.04
C TRP A 186 -19.09 -10.48 0.32
N THR A 187 -18.40 -11.51 0.82
CA THR A 187 -18.80 -12.24 2.03
C THR A 187 -17.75 -12.24 3.14
N ALA A 188 -16.47 -12.12 2.79
CA ALA A 188 -15.39 -11.98 3.76
C ALA A 188 -14.19 -11.23 3.15
N ILE A 189 -13.41 -10.53 3.98
CA ILE A 189 -12.19 -9.82 3.58
C ILE A 189 -11.10 -10.07 4.61
N ARG A 190 -9.85 -10.18 4.18
CA ARG A 190 -8.66 -10.09 5.03
C ARG A 190 -7.65 -9.17 4.38
N TRP A 191 -6.98 -8.36 5.18
CA TRP A 191 -5.91 -7.50 4.70
C TRP A 191 -4.78 -7.34 5.71
N GLN A 192 -3.60 -6.99 5.19
CA GLN A 192 -2.41 -6.67 5.99
C GLN A 192 -1.71 -5.44 5.41
N ARG A 193 -1.19 -4.62 6.30
CA ARG A 193 -0.33 -3.48 6.01
C ARG A 193 1.09 -3.75 6.51
N TRP A 194 2.07 -3.47 5.67
CA TRP A 194 3.48 -3.78 5.93
C TRP A 194 4.36 -2.59 5.59
N TYR A 195 5.21 -2.17 6.53
CA TYR A 195 6.13 -1.05 6.34
C TYR A 195 7.59 -1.49 6.50
N SER A 196 8.48 -0.71 5.90
CA SER A 196 9.91 -0.72 6.18
C SER A 196 10.38 0.71 6.47
N PRO A 197 10.92 1.00 7.66
CA PRO A 197 10.96 0.10 8.84
C PRO A 197 9.54 -0.26 9.33
N PRO A 198 9.37 -1.34 10.12
CA PRO A 198 8.06 -1.84 10.54
C PRO A 198 7.50 -1.04 11.72
N ASP A 199 7.33 0.26 11.50
CA ASP A 199 6.81 1.23 12.44
C ASP A 199 5.75 2.08 11.73
N ILE A 200 4.52 2.06 12.24
CA ILE A 200 3.38 2.77 11.64
C ILE A 200 3.58 4.29 11.68
N ASP A 201 4.36 4.79 12.64
CA ASP A 201 4.63 6.22 12.86
C ASP A 201 5.96 6.67 12.24
N THR A 202 6.59 5.83 11.41
CA THR A 202 7.88 6.15 10.81
C THR A 202 7.81 7.36 9.87
N HIS A 203 8.79 8.25 9.99
CA HIS A 203 8.99 9.35 9.06
C HIS A 203 9.92 8.97 7.90
N ASP A 204 10.65 7.86 8.02
CA ASP A 204 11.63 7.37 7.05
C ASP A 204 11.11 6.16 6.27
N LEU A 205 9.83 6.20 5.87
CA LEU A 205 9.18 5.09 5.16
C LEU A 205 9.88 4.81 3.82
N LYS A 206 10.52 3.64 3.73
CA LYS A 206 11.17 3.14 2.52
C LYS A 206 10.17 2.47 1.59
N HIS A 207 9.36 1.58 2.17
CA HIS A 207 8.34 0.82 1.48
C HIS A 207 7.07 0.75 2.32
N GLY A 208 5.92 0.97 1.68
CA GLY A 208 4.61 0.78 2.28
C GLY A 208 3.77 -0.14 1.41
N LEU A 209 3.30 -1.25 1.96
CA LEU A 209 2.50 -2.25 1.25
C LEU A 209 1.16 -2.43 1.94
N LEU A 210 0.12 -2.64 1.13
CA LEU A 210 -1.20 -3.04 1.57
C LEU A 210 -1.69 -4.16 0.66
N VAL A 211 -2.08 -5.29 1.24
CA VAL A 211 -2.54 -6.47 0.51
C VAL A 211 -3.85 -6.96 1.08
N SER A 212 -4.77 -7.41 0.22
CA SER A 212 -6.03 -8.03 0.65
C SER A 212 -6.46 -9.22 -0.18
N VAL A 213 -7.34 -10.01 0.42
CA VAL A 213 -8.10 -11.10 -0.22
C VAL A 213 -9.57 -10.99 0.16
N ALA A 214 -10.44 -10.84 -0.84
CA ALA A 214 -11.89 -10.73 -0.71
C ALA A 214 -12.55 -11.99 -1.27
N ALA A 215 -13.45 -12.60 -0.51
CA ALA A 215 -14.25 -13.73 -0.95
C ALA A 215 -15.63 -13.29 -1.44
N PHE A 216 -16.10 -13.96 -2.48
CA PHE A 216 -17.46 -13.88 -3.00
C PHE A 216 -18.17 -15.23 -2.84
N PRO A 217 -19.52 -15.25 -2.92
CA PRO A 217 -20.28 -16.50 -2.81
C PRO A 217 -19.92 -17.54 -3.88
N ARG A 218 -19.61 -17.08 -5.09
CA ARG A 218 -19.28 -17.92 -6.26
C ARG A 218 -18.22 -17.24 -7.13
N ALA A 219 -17.57 -18.04 -7.98
CA ALA A 219 -16.56 -17.55 -8.92
C ALA A 219 -17.12 -16.46 -9.86
N GLU A 220 -18.36 -16.62 -10.33
CA GLU A 220 -18.97 -15.64 -11.25
C GLU A 220 -19.17 -14.26 -10.61
N ASN A 221 -19.43 -14.22 -9.29
CA ASN A 221 -19.59 -12.98 -8.54
C ASN A 221 -18.25 -12.23 -8.42
N ALA A 222 -17.17 -12.96 -8.12
CA ALA A 222 -15.83 -12.41 -8.12
C ALA A 222 -15.45 -11.91 -9.51
N GLN A 223 -15.75 -12.68 -10.57
CA GLN A 223 -15.44 -12.31 -11.96
C GLN A 223 -16.15 -11.02 -12.37
N ALA A 224 -17.43 -10.89 -12.01
CA ALA A 224 -18.20 -9.68 -12.28
C ALA A 224 -17.62 -8.45 -11.56
N PHE A 225 -17.15 -8.61 -10.32
CA PHE A 225 -16.46 -7.55 -9.60
C PHE A 225 -15.15 -7.16 -10.28
N TYR A 226 -14.29 -8.15 -10.56
CA TYR A 226 -12.99 -7.94 -11.21
C TYR A 226 -13.14 -7.21 -12.54
N ALA A 227 -14.04 -7.66 -13.42
CA ALA A 227 -14.28 -7.03 -14.71
C ALA A 227 -14.73 -5.56 -14.55
N LYS A 228 -15.64 -5.28 -13.61
CA LYS A 228 -16.11 -3.92 -13.32
C LYS A 228 -14.97 -3.02 -12.81
N GLN A 229 -14.09 -3.55 -11.95
CA GLN A 229 -12.95 -2.79 -11.46
C GLN A 229 -11.92 -2.55 -12.56
N SER A 230 -11.57 -3.57 -13.37
CA SER A 230 -10.67 -3.41 -14.50
C SER A 230 -11.15 -2.31 -15.46
N ASP A 231 -12.43 -2.31 -15.80
CA ASP A 231 -13.03 -1.27 -16.66
C ASP A 231 -12.99 0.12 -16.01
N LYS A 232 -13.21 0.22 -14.69
CA LYS A 232 -13.06 1.48 -13.95
C LYS A 232 -11.61 1.97 -14.01
N TRP A 233 -10.64 1.11 -13.72
CA TRP A 233 -9.22 1.46 -13.72
C TRP A 233 -8.78 1.97 -15.08
N LYS A 234 -9.17 1.30 -16.17
CA LYS A 234 -8.88 1.74 -17.55
C LYS A 234 -9.40 3.15 -17.86
N ARG A 235 -10.54 3.55 -17.30
CA ARG A 235 -11.07 4.93 -17.44
C ARG A 235 -10.32 5.97 -16.60
N CYS A 236 -9.51 5.52 -15.66
CA CYS A 236 -8.66 6.36 -14.82
C CYS A 236 -7.24 6.51 -15.40
N ALA A 237 -6.86 5.66 -16.35
CA ALA A 237 -5.53 5.67 -16.97
C ALA A 237 -5.15 7.05 -17.55
N GLY A 238 -3.93 7.49 -17.28
CA GLY A 238 -3.39 8.76 -17.77
C GLY A 238 -3.95 10.02 -17.09
N ARG A 239 -4.81 9.89 -16.08
CA ARG A 239 -5.39 11.02 -15.34
C ARG A 239 -4.59 11.30 -14.06
N THR A 240 -4.56 12.57 -13.67
CA THR A 240 -4.25 12.96 -12.29
C THR A 240 -5.53 12.92 -11.47
N LEU A 241 -5.56 12.06 -10.47
CA LEU A 241 -6.68 11.83 -9.56
C LEU A 241 -6.51 12.68 -8.30
N ASN A 242 -7.61 13.26 -7.85
CA ASN A 242 -7.73 13.87 -6.54
C ASN A 242 -8.18 12.80 -5.53
N MET A 243 -7.22 12.26 -4.79
CA MET A 243 -7.45 11.25 -3.75
C MET A 243 -7.60 11.87 -2.36
N THR A 244 -7.89 13.18 -2.27
CA THR A 244 -8.17 13.86 -1.00
C THR A 244 -9.37 13.19 -0.32
N VAL A 245 -9.21 12.82 0.95
CA VAL A 245 -10.24 12.23 1.77
C VAL A 245 -11.36 13.25 2.02
N THR A 246 -12.61 12.81 1.90
CA THR A 246 -13.81 13.68 1.94
C THR A 246 -14.62 13.54 3.22
N ASN A 247 -14.46 12.43 3.94
CA ASN A 247 -15.14 12.15 5.21
C ASN A 247 -14.23 12.34 6.44
N GLY A 248 -13.08 12.99 6.28
CA GLY A 248 -12.17 13.39 7.35
C GLY A 248 -12.15 14.91 7.56
N ASP A 249 -11.69 15.33 8.73
CA ASP A 249 -11.60 16.75 9.10
C ASP A 249 -10.22 17.32 8.72
N ASN A 250 -10.21 18.44 7.97
CA ASN A 250 -9.00 19.16 7.56
C ASN A 250 -7.95 18.30 6.81
N GLU A 251 -8.42 17.38 5.96
CA GLU A 251 -7.55 16.46 5.21
C GLU A 251 -6.64 17.21 4.22
N PRO A 252 -5.34 16.85 4.13
CA PRO A 252 -4.42 17.43 3.16
C PRO A 252 -4.84 17.06 1.73
N ARG A 253 -4.54 17.93 0.77
CA ARG A 253 -4.78 17.61 -0.63
C ARG A 253 -3.80 16.54 -1.10
N VAL A 254 -4.33 15.46 -1.67
CA VAL A 254 -3.56 14.32 -2.18
C VAL A 254 -3.88 14.12 -3.66
N PHE A 255 -2.85 14.16 -4.50
CA PHE A 255 -2.97 13.97 -5.93
C PHE A 255 -2.02 12.89 -6.44
N TRP A 256 -2.54 12.01 -7.30
CA TRP A 256 -1.80 10.90 -7.88
C TRP A 256 -2.01 10.85 -9.38
N THR A 257 -0.94 10.74 -10.16
CA THR A 257 -1.05 10.54 -11.61
C THR A 257 -1.00 9.05 -11.92
N VAL A 258 -2.10 8.51 -12.43
CA VAL A 258 -2.20 7.12 -12.85
C VAL A 258 -1.57 6.97 -14.22
N THR A 259 -0.67 6.01 -14.36
CA THR A 259 -0.01 5.69 -15.62
C THR A 259 -0.93 4.89 -16.54
N GLU A 260 -0.36 4.22 -17.53
CA GLU A 260 -1.09 3.22 -18.30
C GLU A 260 -1.63 2.12 -17.38
N VAL A 261 -2.82 1.60 -17.71
CA VAL A 261 -3.43 0.44 -17.06
C VAL A 261 -3.33 -0.72 -18.02
N THR A 262 -2.71 -1.81 -17.56
CA THR A 262 -2.53 -3.02 -18.35
C THR A 262 -3.34 -4.15 -17.74
N GLU A 263 -3.88 -5.01 -18.61
CA GLU A 263 -4.62 -6.19 -18.18
C GLU A 263 -4.21 -7.39 -19.04
N SER A 264 -3.85 -8.48 -18.38
CA SER A 264 -3.51 -9.77 -18.98
C SER A 264 -3.69 -10.88 -17.96
N ASP A 265 -4.15 -12.05 -18.37
CA ASP A 265 -4.21 -13.25 -17.51
C ASP A 265 -4.91 -13.01 -16.15
N GLU A 266 -6.08 -12.37 -16.17
CA GLU A 266 -6.88 -12.07 -14.96
C GLU A 266 -6.12 -11.24 -13.91
N LEU A 267 -5.18 -10.41 -14.38
CA LEU A 267 -4.45 -9.43 -13.61
C LEU A 267 -4.57 -8.07 -14.29
N VAL A 268 -5.16 -7.09 -13.59
CA VAL A 268 -5.12 -5.68 -13.97
C VAL A 268 -4.15 -4.94 -13.06
N LYS A 269 -3.29 -4.10 -13.64
CA LYS A 269 -2.26 -3.37 -12.90
C LYS A 269 -1.96 -2.00 -13.49
N THR A 270 -1.47 -1.11 -12.64
CA THR A 270 -1.02 0.23 -13.02
C THR A 270 0.00 0.76 -12.01
N THR A 271 0.49 1.98 -12.24
CA THR A 271 1.31 2.71 -11.28
C THR A 271 0.68 4.08 -11.04
N ALA A 272 0.53 4.44 -9.77
CA ALA A 272 0.15 5.78 -9.35
C ALA A 272 1.41 6.54 -8.89
N ILE A 273 1.66 7.72 -9.47
CA ILE A 273 2.82 8.56 -9.14
C ILE A 273 2.35 9.75 -8.29
N SER A 274 2.96 9.94 -7.12
CA SER A 274 2.57 10.98 -6.18
C SER A 274 2.96 12.38 -6.67
N GLU A 275 2.05 13.34 -6.63
CA GLU A 275 2.38 14.73 -6.90
C GLU A 275 3.30 15.29 -5.82
N GLY A 276 4.43 15.88 -6.22
CA GLY A 276 5.40 16.46 -5.28
C GLY A 276 6.16 15.44 -4.43
N GLY A 277 5.90 14.14 -4.59
CA GLY A 277 6.44 13.07 -3.74
C GLY A 277 7.88 12.64 -4.02
N GLY A 278 8.66 13.41 -4.77
CA GLY A 278 10.09 13.14 -4.94
C GLY A 278 10.45 11.82 -5.64
N GLY A 279 9.50 11.23 -6.38
CA GLY A 279 9.65 9.91 -6.99
C GLY A 279 8.83 8.81 -6.31
N TRP A 280 8.14 9.13 -5.21
CA TRP A 280 7.23 8.20 -4.55
C TRP A 280 6.12 7.76 -5.50
N ALA A 281 6.01 6.45 -5.70
CA ALA A 281 5.02 5.83 -6.55
C ALA A 281 4.51 4.55 -5.91
N CYS A 282 3.31 4.14 -6.31
CA CYS A 282 2.66 2.93 -5.87
C CYS A 282 2.33 2.06 -7.09
N GLN A 283 2.66 0.79 -7.04
CA GLN A 283 2.14 -0.21 -7.98
C GLN A 283 0.85 -0.77 -7.43
N ASP A 284 -0.22 -0.59 -8.18
CA ASP A 284 -1.53 -1.12 -7.86
C ASP A 284 -1.81 -2.32 -8.77
N ALA A 285 -2.20 -3.44 -8.18
CA ALA A 285 -2.57 -4.64 -8.92
C ALA A 285 -3.79 -5.32 -8.28
N LEU A 286 -4.65 -5.87 -9.13
CA LEU A 286 -5.83 -6.63 -8.75
C LEU A 286 -5.87 -7.90 -9.59
N THR A 287 -6.11 -9.04 -8.96
CA THR A 287 -6.29 -10.32 -9.64
C THR A 287 -7.50 -11.07 -9.12
N ILE A 288 -7.96 -12.04 -9.90
CA ILE A 288 -9.01 -12.97 -9.51
C ILE A 288 -8.55 -14.42 -9.68
N ARG A 289 -8.97 -15.28 -8.75
CA ARG A 289 -8.88 -16.73 -8.88
C ARG A 289 -10.06 -17.37 -8.17
N ASN A 290 -10.81 -18.24 -8.85
CA ASN A 290 -12.03 -18.85 -8.29
C ASN A 290 -13.01 -17.76 -7.77
N ASN A 291 -13.49 -17.87 -6.52
CA ASN A 291 -14.35 -16.88 -5.86
C ASN A 291 -13.57 -15.84 -5.05
N ILE A 292 -12.25 -15.73 -5.24
CA ILE A 292 -11.38 -14.83 -4.50
C ILE A 292 -10.86 -13.73 -5.42
N VAL A 293 -10.96 -12.49 -4.94
CA VAL A 293 -10.28 -11.32 -5.53
C VAL A 293 -9.15 -10.92 -4.59
N ALA A 294 -7.94 -10.73 -5.13
CA ALA A 294 -6.80 -10.29 -4.37
C ALA A 294 -6.26 -8.97 -4.93
N GLN A 295 -5.86 -8.06 -4.04
CA GLN A 295 -5.36 -6.73 -4.42
C GLN A 295 -4.08 -6.42 -3.64
N ALA A 296 -3.14 -5.76 -4.31
CA ALA A 296 -1.91 -5.27 -3.70
C ALA A 296 -1.66 -3.82 -4.14
N ASP A 297 -1.32 -2.98 -3.17
CA ASP A 297 -0.79 -1.63 -3.31
C ASP A 297 0.64 -1.64 -2.72
N VAL A 298 1.64 -1.33 -3.54
CA VAL A 298 3.06 -1.45 -3.19
C VAL A 298 3.76 -0.14 -3.49
N CYS A 299 4.12 0.62 -2.46
CA CYS A 299 4.68 1.94 -2.58
C CYS A 299 6.16 2.02 -2.21
N GLY A 300 6.89 2.90 -2.90
CA GLY A 300 8.30 3.20 -2.65
C GLY A 300 8.86 4.26 -3.61
N ASN A 301 10.05 4.76 -3.33
CA ASN A 301 10.80 5.60 -4.28
C ASN A 301 11.51 4.78 -5.38
N SER A 302 11.76 3.50 -5.11
CA SER A 302 12.27 2.53 -6.06
C SER A 302 11.71 1.17 -5.67
N ILE A 303 10.90 0.58 -6.55
CA ILE A 303 10.26 -0.71 -6.34
C ILE A 303 10.49 -1.55 -7.60
N PRO A 304 10.80 -2.86 -7.47
CA PRO A 304 10.89 -3.77 -8.61
C PRO A 304 9.65 -3.67 -9.50
N ALA A 305 9.81 -3.69 -10.82
CA ALA A 305 8.74 -3.36 -11.78
C ALA A 305 7.50 -4.27 -11.70
N ASN A 306 7.63 -5.44 -11.08
CA ASN A 306 6.62 -6.47 -10.93
C ASN A 306 6.28 -6.79 -9.47
N ALA A 307 6.68 -5.97 -8.49
CA ALA A 307 6.51 -6.28 -7.06
C ALA A 307 5.05 -6.59 -6.68
N ALA A 308 4.10 -5.76 -7.08
CA ALA A 308 2.67 -6.00 -6.79
C ALA A 308 2.15 -7.28 -7.47
N GLN A 309 2.59 -7.55 -8.70
CA GLN A 309 2.25 -8.77 -9.44
C GLN A 309 2.81 -10.02 -8.77
N ASP A 310 4.07 -9.99 -8.32
CA ASP A 310 4.73 -11.13 -7.66
C ASP A 310 4.04 -11.48 -6.34
N ILE A 311 3.65 -10.46 -5.57
CA ILE A 311 2.85 -10.64 -4.34
C ILE A 311 1.54 -11.36 -4.65
N LEU A 312 0.79 -10.90 -5.65
CA LEU A 312 -0.47 -11.54 -6.05
C LEU A 312 -0.24 -12.96 -6.61
N GLY A 313 0.86 -13.17 -7.33
CA GLY A 313 1.29 -14.49 -7.81
C GLY A 313 1.52 -15.50 -6.70
N SER A 314 1.92 -15.06 -5.50
CA SER A 314 2.06 -15.94 -4.32
C SER A 314 0.73 -16.38 -3.69
N ILE A 315 -0.36 -15.66 -3.98
CA ILE A 315 -1.71 -15.92 -3.44
C ILE A 315 -2.45 -16.95 -4.31
N THR A 316 -2.31 -16.86 -5.63
CA THR A 316 -3.04 -17.71 -6.60
C THR A 316 -2.90 -19.22 -6.34
N PRO A 317 -1.69 -19.78 -6.08
CA PRO A 317 -1.55 -21.20 -5.73
C PRO A 317 -2.23 -21.60 -4.42
N LYS A 318 -2.31 -20.68 -3.45
CA LYS A 318 -2.99 -20.92 -2.16
C LYS A 318 -4.51 -20.99 -2.36
N VAL A 319 -5.05 -20.11 -3.21
CA VAL A 319 -6.47 -20.17 -3.63
C VAL A 319 -6.75 -21.51 -4.31
N ASP A 320 -5.85 -21.95 -5.18
CA ASP A 320 -6.00 -23.24 -5.86
C ASP A 320 -5.95 -24.45 -4.93
N ALA A 321 -5.20 -24.38 -3.83
CA ALA A 321 -5.18 -25.45 -2.84
C ALA A 321 -6.39 -25.42 -1.89
N ALA A 322 -7.09 -24.29 -1.80
CA ALA A 322 -8.13 -24.06 -0.80
C ALA A 322 -9.56 -24.43 -1.26
N GLY A 323 -9.83 -24.34 -2.57
CA GLY A 323 -11.11 -24.69 -3.20
C GLY A 323 -11.05 -25.99 -3.99
#